data_AF-A0AAJ0TME9-F1
#
_entry.id   AF-A0AAJ0TME9-F1
#
_cell.length_a   1.000
_cell.length_b   1.000
_cell.length_c   1.000
_cell.angle_alpha   90.00
_cell.angle_beta   90.00
_cell.angle_gamma   90.00
#
_symmetry.space_group_name_H-M   'P 1'
#
loop_
_entity.id
_entity.type
_entity.pdbx_description
1 polymer ?
#
loop_
_entity_poly.entity_id
_entity_poly.type
_entity_poly.pdbx_seq_one_letter_code
_entity_poly.pdbx_strand_id
1 'polypeptide(L)'
;MDRISCSAKGQVVSIDVLLALVIFAAAMAGVLHTENTLSASIRDTEEFRRTQDRLISLSDQLVFTRGDPDGWYNSSRIKSIGLMYSDHVLSDDKLVALTRFSSTALRGNLSTGANNVYVQLLNSGGGNCTVRSTNITAGTVPSGVRERTSIDRYVLTEDARNCTLRVTLWRA
;
A
#
# COMPACT_ATOMS: atom_id res chain seq x y z
N MET A 1 -8.97 57.51 58.95
CA MET A 1 -9.32 56.07 58.92
C MET A 1 -9.29 55.64 57.46
N ASP A 2 -8.09 55.42 56.92
CA ASP A 2 -7.91 54.98 55.53
C ASP A 2 -7.85 53.46 55.50
N ARG A 3 -9.00 52.82 55.29
CA ARG A 3 -9.07 51.38 55.06
C ARG A 3 -8.61 51.08 53.63
N ILE A 4 -7.32 50.78 53.52
CA ILE A 4 -6.75 49.67 52.74
C ILE A 4 -7.36 49.52 51.32
N SER A 5 -6.80 50.25 50.36
CA SER A 5 -6.96 50.02 48.92
C SER A 5 -5.97 48.96 48.40
N CYS A 6 -5.69 47.91 49.19
CA CYS A 6 -4.78 46.82 48.78
C CYS A 6 -5.44 45.82 47.80
N SER A 7 -6.78 45.78 47.73
CA SER A 7 -7.51 44.81 46.90
C SER A 7 -7.29 45.03 45.39
N ALA A 8 -7.29 46.29 44.94
CA ALA A 8 -7.21 46.61 43.52
C ALA A 8 -5.86 46.25 42.87
N LYS A 9 -4.75 46.37 43.61
CA LYS A 9 -3.41 46.03 43.08
C LYS A 9 -3.22 44.52 42.92
N GLY A 10 -3.79 43.71 43.82
CA GLY A 10 -3.75 42.25 43.70
C GLY A 10 -4.55 41.75 42.50
N GLN A 11 -5.70 42.37 42.22
CA GLN A 11 -6.56 42.00 41.10
C GLN A 11 -5.88 42.19 39.73
N VAL A 12 -5.16 43.29 39.53
CA VAL A 12 -4.45 43.55 38.26
C VAL A 12 -3.39 42.46 38.01
N VAL A 13 -2.59 42.14 39.02
CA VAL A 13 -1.56 41.09 38.89
C VAL A 13 -2.18 39.72 38.62
N SER A 14 -3.30 39.38 39.26
CA SER A 14 -3.99 38.12 39.00
C SER A 14 -4.55 38.02 37.59
N ILE A 15 -5.08 39.13 37.03
CA ILE A 15 -5.57 39.18 35.66
C ILE A 15 -4.42 38.98 34.67
N ASP A 16 -3.28 39.64 34.89
CA ASP A 16 -2.10 39.50 34.01
C ASP A 16 -1.57 38.05 34.02
N VAL A 17 -1.50 37.41 35.18
CA VAL A 17 -1.09 36.01 35.30
C VAL A 17 -2.08 35.08 34.60
N LEU A 18 -3.39 35.31 34.78
CA LEU A 18 -4.43 34.54 34.10
C LEU A 18 -4.29 34.66 32.58
N LEU A 19 -4.11 35.89 32.08
CA LEU A 19 -3.98 36.15 30.65
C LEU A 19 -2.70 35.52 30.08
N ALA A 20 -1.58 35.62 30.78
CA ALA A 20 -0.34 34.95 30.41
C ALA A 20 -0.50 33.43 30.38
N LEU A 21 -1.21 32.85 31.35
CA LEU A 21 -1.50 31.41 31.40
C LEU A 21 -2.38 30.97 30.24
N VAL A 22 -3.39 31.75 29.87
CA VAL A 22 -4.26 31.46 28.71
C VAL A 22 -3.48 31.50 27.41
N ILE A 23 -2.63 32.51 27.20
CA ILE A 23 -1.77 32.61 26.02
C ILE A 23 -0.80 31.44 25.97
N PHE A 24 -0.17 31.09 27.09
CA PHE A 24 0.73 29.96 27.18
C PHE A 24 0.02 28.63 26.87
N ALA A 25 -1.16 28.41 27.44
CA ALA A 25 -1.95 27.21 27.18
C ALA A 25 -2.38 27.11 25.70
N ALA A 26 -2.77 28.23 25.08
CA ALA A 26 -3.11 28.28 23.66
C ALA A 26 -1.90 27.98 22.77
N ALA A 27 -0.73 28.55 23.07
CA ALA A 27 0.51 28.26 22.36
C ALA A 27 0.91 26.78 22.50
N MET A 28 0.83 26.23 23.71
CA MET A 28 1.12 24.81 23.98
C MET A 28 0.16 23.89 23.22
N ALA A 29 -1.13 24.20 23.20
CA ALA A 29 -2.11 23.45 22.41
C ALA A 29 -1.78 23.48 20.91
N GLY A 30 -1.31 24.63 20.39
CA GLY A 30 -0.85 24.76 19.01
C GLY A 30 0.36 23.89 18.68
N VAL A 31 1.33 23.81 19.59
CA VAL A 31 2.51 22.93 19.45
C VAL A 31 2.10 21.46 19.43
N LEU A 32 1.28 21.03 20.40
CA LEU A 32 0.79 19.65 20.47
C LEU A 32 -0.04 19.27 19.24
N HIS A 33 -0.87 20.18 18.73
CA HIS A 33 -1.62 19.95 17.50
C HIS A 33 -0.67 19.74 16.31
N THR A 34 0.33 20.60 16.16
CA THR A 34 1.32 20.52 15.08
C THR A 34 2.13 19.23 15.14
N GLU A 35 2.56 18.81 16.33
CA GLU A 35 3.30 17.56 16.53
C GLU A 35 2.46 16.34 16.14
N ASN A 36 1.17 16.32 16.51
CA ASN A 36 0.25 15.24 16.16
C ASN A 36 0.06 15.14 14.63
N THR A 37 -0.15 16.27 13.95
CA THR A 37 -0.30 16.31 12.49
C THR A 37 0.97 15.88 11.78
N LEU A 38 2.13 16.37 12.23
CA LEU A 38 3.42 16.01 11.63
C LEU A 38 3.72 14.52 11.84
N SER A 39 3.46 14.00 13.04
CA SER A 39 3.64 12.58 13.37
C SER A 39 2.75 11.68 12.50
N ALA A 40 1.50 12.07 12.27
CA ALA A 40 0.61 11.35 11.36
C ALA A 40 1.17 11.34 9.93
N SER A 41 1.58 12.50 9.41
CA SER A 41 2.14 12.62 8.06
C SER A 41 3.43 11.81 7.85
N ILE A 42 4.31 11.77 8.85
CA ILE A 42 5.53 10.94 8.81
C ILE A 42 5.16 9.45 8.77
N ARG A 43 4.22 9.00 9.60
CA ARG A 43 3.76 7.60 9.62
C ARG A 43 3.15 7.19 8.29
N ASP A 44 2.31 8.03 7.69
CA ASP A 44 1.69 7.77 6.40
C ASP A 44 2.76 7.67 5.29
N THR A 45 3.77 8.54 5.33
CA THR A 45 4.89 8.51 4.37
C THR A 45 5.74 7.24 4.51
N GLU A 46 6.04 6.83 5.75
CA GLU A 46 6.78 5.59 6.01
C GLU A 46 5.98 4.36 5.56
N GLU A 47 4.68 4.34 5.83
CA GLU A 47 3.81 3.24 5.40
C GLU A 47 3.70 3.16 3.88
N PHE A 48 3.58 4.31 3.21
CA PHE A 48 3.57 4.40 1.75
C PHE A 48 4.87 3.84 1.16
N ARG A 49 6.03 4.24 1.68
CA ARG A 49 7.35 3.71 1.24
C ARG A 49 7.45 2.20 1.45
N ARG A 50 7.06 1.69 2.63
CA ARG A 50 7.03 0.23 2.89
C ARG A 50 6.13 -0.52 1.92
N THR A 51 5.01 0.10 1.52
CA THR A 51 4.11 -0.48 0.51
C THR A 51 4.74 -0.49 -0.88
N GLN A 52 5.48 0.56 -1.25
CA GLN A 52 6.26 0.60 -2.50
C GLN A 52 7.34 -0.47 -2.53
N ASP A 53 8.14 -0.61 -1.46
CA ASP A 53 9.20 -1.62 -1.38
C ASP A 53 8.63 -3.04 -1.51
N ARG A 54 7.50 -3.31 -0.83
CA ARG A 54 6.77 -4.58 -0.95
C ARG A 54 6.24 -4.80 -2.36
N LEU A 55 5.72 -3.76 -3.00
CA LEU A 55 5.20 -3.85 -4.37
C LEU A 55 6.32 -4.22 -5.35
N ILE A 56 7.51 -3.59 -5.21
CA ILE A 56 8.69 -3.91 -6.00
C ILE A 56 9.09 -5.37 -5.78
N SER A 57 9.30 -5.77 -4.53
CA SER A 57 9.69 -7.15 -4.18
C SER A 57 8.69 -8.19 -4.68
N LEU A 58 7.39 -7.91 -4.58
CA LEU A 58 6.34 -8.80 -5.06
C LEU A 58 6.31 -8.87 -6.59
N SER A 59 6.50 -7.74 -7.28
CA SER A 59 6.61 -7.73 -8.73
C SER A 59 7.83 -8.51 -9.22
N ASP A 60 8.96 -8.40 -8.51
CA ASP A 60 10.17 -9.16 -8.80
C ASP A 60 9.95 -10.65 -8.54
N GLN A 61 9.30 -11.00 -7.43
CA GLN A 61 8.93 -12.39 -7.16
C GLN A 61 8.05 -12.97 -8.26
N LEU A 62 7.02 -12.24 -8.71
CA LEU A 62 6.13 -12.71 -9.77
C LEU A 62 6.86 -12.89 -11.11
N VAL A 63 7.74 -11.97 -11.49
CA VAL A 63 8.36 -11.96 -12.83
C VAL A 63 9.62 -12.83 -12.90
N PHE A 64 10.45 -12.81 -11.86
CA PHE A 64 11.79 -13.42 -11.89
C PHE A 64 11.90 -14.73 -11.12
N THR A 65 10.82 -15.21 -10.50
CA THR A 65 10.83 -16.50 -9.81
C THR A 65 9.84 -17.46 -10.45
N ARG A 66 10.18 -18.75 -10.40
CA ARG A 66 9.31 -19.84 -10.85
C ARG A 66 8.20 -20.18 -9.85
N GLY A 67 8.31 -19.70 -8.60
CA GLY A 67 7.49 -20.14 -7.48
C GLY A 67 7.99 -21.44 -6.84
N ASP A 68 7.45 -21.77 -5.67
CA ASP A 68 7.77 -22.98 -4.91
C ASP A 68 6.47 -23.71 -4.48
N PRO A 69 6.22 -24.92 -4.99
CA PRO A 69 7.00 -25.62 -6.01
C PRO A 69 6.88 -24.96 -7.39
N ASP A 70 7.77 -25.25 -8.34
CA ASP A 70 7.70 -24.73 -9.72
C ASP A 70 6.33 -25.00 -10.38
N GLY A 71 5.78 -26.20 -10.12
CA GLY A 71 4.43 -26.63 -10.53
C GLY A 71 3.31 -26.24 -9.56
N TRP A 72 3.42 -25.12 -8.84
CA TRP A 72 2.45 -24.74 -7.78
C TRP A 72 1.00 -24.68 -8.26
N TYR A 73 0.77 -24.44 -9.56
CA TYR A 73 -0.56 -24.41 -10.16
C TYR A 73 -1.32 -25.74 -10.12
N ASN A 74 -0.59 -26.85 -9.91
CA ASN A 74 -1.15 -28.19 -9.70
C ASN A 74 -0.97 -28.70 -8.26
N SER A 75 -0.41 -27.88 -7.36
CA SER A 75 -0.11 -28.26 -5.97
C SER A 75 -1.19 -27.74 -5.02
N SER A 76 -1.54 -28.55 -4.02
CA SER A 76 -2.35 -28.11 -2.87
C SER A 76 -1.54 -27.32 -1.84
N ARG A 77 -0.21 -27.37 -1.91
CA ARG A 77 0.72 -26.69 -1.00
C ARG A 77 1.58 -25.73 -1.80
N ILE A 78 1.26 -24.45 -1.69
CA ILE A 78 1.95 -23.36 -2.38
C ILE A 78 2.66 -22.56 -1.31
N LYS A 79 3.99 -22.42 -1.44
CA LYS A 79 4.78 -21.60 -0.52
C LYS A 79 5.02 -20.22 -1.08
N SER A 80 5.32 -20.13 -2.38
CA SER A 80 5.49 -18.87 -3.08
C SER A 80 4.94 -18.97 -4.49
N ILE A 81 4.30 -17.88 -4.93
CA ILE A 81 3.83 -17.73 -6.30
C ILE A 81 4.92 -16.99 -7.09
N GLY A 82 5.31 -17.59 -8.21
CA GLY A 82 6.15 -16.98 -9.22
C GLY A 82 5.63 -17.41 -10.59
N LEU A 83 5.70 -16.52 -11.58
CA LEU A 83 5.10 -16.74 -12.90
C LEU A 83 6.15 -17.10 -13.96
N MET A 84 7.44 -17.08 -13.63
CA MET A 84 8.50 -17.33 -14.60
C MET A 84 8.44 -18.76 -15.15
N TYR A 85 8.52 -18.87 -16.48
CA TYR A 85 8.81 -20.10 -17.22
C TYR A 85 10.31 -20.18 -17.51
N SER A 86 10.80 -19.19 -18.26
CA SER A 86 12.21 -18.96 -18.59
C SER A 86 12.55 -17.49 -18.40
N ASP A 87 13.81 -17.11 -18.62
CA ASP A 87 14.28 -15.75 -18.39
C ASP A 87 13.40 -14.72 -19.12
N HIS A 88 12.74 -13.83 -18.37
CA HIS A 88 11.78 -12.83 -18.84
C HIS A 88 10.51 -13.35 -19.57
N VAL A 89 10.25 -14.67 -19.55
CA VAL A 89 9.05 -15.29 -20.13
C VAL A 89 8.17 -15.86 -19.02
N LEU A 90 6.92 -15.43 -18.96
CA LEU A 90 5.93 -15.92 -18.02
C LEU A 90 5.27 -17.18 -18.54
N SER A 91 4.96 -18.11 -17.63
CA SER A 91 4.28 -19.35 -17.98
C SER A 91 2.78 -19.13 -18.15
N ASP A 92 2.25 -19.60 -19.27
CA ASP A 92 0.84 -19.50 -19.61
C ASP A 92 -0.03 -20.29 -18.62
N ASP A 93 0.42 -21.48 -18.20
CA ASP A 93 -0.27 -22.30 -17.21
C ASP A 93 -0.37 -21.59 -15.85
N LYS A 94 0.71 -20.93 -15.43
CA LYS A 94 0.77 -20.18 -14.16
C LYS A 94 -0.11 -18.93 -14.22
N LEU A 95 -0.10 -18.21 -15.34
CA LEU A 95 -0.96 -17.05 -15.56
C LEU A 95 -2.44 -17.42 -15.51
N VAL A 96 -2.84 -18.50 -16.18
CA VAL A 96 -4.22 -19.00 -16.14
C VAL A 96 -4.58 -19.48 -14.74
N ALA A 97 -3.69 -20.20 -14.05
CA ALA A 97 -3.92 -20.65 -12.68
C ALA A 97 -4.05 -19.50 -11.68
N LEU A 98 -3.32 -18.40 -11.89
CA LEU A 98 -3.38 -17.20 -11.04
C LEU A 98 -4.81 -16.63 -10.96
N THR A 99 -5.57 -16.68 -12.06
CA THR A 99 -6.97 -16.20 -12.11
C THR A 99 -7.92 -16.96 -11.20
N ARG A 100 -7.53 -18.14 -10.73
CA ARG A 100 -8.35 -19.00 -9.87
C ARG A 100 -8.19 -18.68 -8.39
N PHE A 101 -7.23 -17.83 -8.01
CA PHE A 101 -7.01 -17.45 -6.62
C PHE A 101 -8.08 -16.49 -6.15
N SER A 102 -8.70 -16.80 -5.02
CA SER A 102 -9.47 -15.82 -4.27
C SER A 102 -8.53 -14.73 -3.75
N SER A 103 -9.05 -13.52 -3.54
CA SER A 103 -8.26 -12.39 -3.02
C SER A 103 -7.59 -12.72 -1.67
N THR A 104 -8.25 -13.51 -0.81
CA THR A 104 -7.68 -13.98 0.45
C THR A 104 -6.50 -14.92 0.24
N ALA A 105 -6.63 -15.89 -0.67
CA ALA A 105 -5.55 -16.82 -0.98
C ALA A 105 -4.36 -16.10 -1.63
N LEU A 106 -4.63 -15.14 -2.52
CA LEU A 106 -3.60 -14.35 -3.19
C LEU A 106 -2.80 -13.50 -2.19
N ARG A 107 -3.48 -12.84 -1.24
CA ARG A 107 -2.83 -12.10 -0.15
C ARG A 107 -1.96 -12.99 0.74
N GLY A 108 -2.45 -14.18 1.08
CA GLY A 108 -1.72 -15.15 1.90
C GLY A 108 -0.45 -15.64 1.20
N ASN A 109 -0.57 -16.06 -0.06
CA ASN A 109 0.55 -16.65 -0.80
C ASN A 109 1.59 -15.63 -1.31
N LEU A 110 1.18 -14.36 -1.50
CA LEU A 110 2.09 -13.28 -1.86
C LEU A 110 2.64 -12.50 -0.66
N SER A 111 2.30 -12.94 0.57
CA SER A 111 2.76 -12.31 1.81
C SER A 111 2.54 -10.79 1.87
N THR A 112 1.43 -10.29 1.30
CA THR A 112 1.14 -8.84 1.24
C THR A 112 0.68 -8.26 2.58
N GLY A 113 0.46 -9.11 3.58
CA GLY A 113 0.01 -8.73 4.92
C GLY A 113 -1.41 -8.16 4.90
N ALA A 114 -1.56 -6.94 5.40
CA ALA A 114 -2.83 -6.21 5.43
C ALA A 114 -3.21 -5.62 4.05
N ASN A 115 -2.27 -5.54 3.11
CA ASN A 115 -2.53 -4.96 1.80
C ASN A 115 -3.31 -5.94 0.93
N ASN A 116 -4.31 -5.42 0.25
CA ASN A 116 -4.94 -6.10 -0.86
C ASN A 116 -4.04 -6.03 -2.09
N VAL A 117 -4.21 -7.00 -2.98
CA VAL A 117 -3.44 -7.15 -4.20
C VAL A 117 -4.36 -7.40 -5.37
N TYR A 118 -4.02 -6.76 -6.48
CA TYR A 118 -4.65 -6.95 -7.77
C TYR A 118 -3.57 -7.08 -8.82
N VAL A 119 -3.61 -8.17 -9.58
CA VAL A 119 -2.68 -8.45 -10.66
C VAL A 119 -3.47 -8.50 -11.95
N GLN A 120 -3.00 -7.82 -12.98
CA GLN A 120 -3.59 -7.90 -14.32
C GLN A 120 -2.50 -7.90 -15.39
N LEU A 121 -2.78 -8.56 -16.50
CA LEU A 121 -1.93 -8.57 -17.67
C LEU A 121 -2.54 -7.68 -18.76
N LEU A 122 -1.77 -6.70 -19.20
CA LEU A 122 -2.18 -5.72 -20.20
C LEU A 122 -1.39 -5.89 -21.50
N ASN A 123 -1.98 -5.54 -22.63
CA ASN A 123 -1.26 -5.41 -23.90
C ASN A 123 -0.53 -4.05 -23.95
N SER A 124 0.27 -3.83 -25.01
CA SER A 124 0.99 -2.56 -25.21
C SER A 124 0.10 -1.32 -25.34
N GLY A 125 -1.17 -1.50 -25.72
CA GLY A 125 -2.18 -0.44 -25.78
C GLY A 125 -2.92 -0.20 -24.46
N GLY A 126 -2.57 -0.90 -23.37
CA GLY A 126 -3.24 -0.81 -22.08
C GLY A 126 -4.59 -1.54 -21.98
N GLY A 127 -4.99 -2.27 -23.04
CA GLY A 127 -6.13 -3.20 -22.99
C GLY A 127 -5.74 -4.52 -22.34
N ASN A 128 -6.70 -5.44 -22.19
CA ASN A 128 -6.41 -6.76 -21.60
C ASN A 128 -5.53 -7.60 -22.54
N CYS A 129 -4.45 -8.17 -22.00
CA CYS A 129 -3.68 -9.20 -22.69
C CYS A 129 -4.27 -10.57 -22.33
N THR A 130 -4.68 -11.33 -23.35
CA THR A 130 -5.29 -12.65 -23.18
C THR A 130 -4.26 -13.75 -23.40
N VAL A 131 -4.31 -14.76 -22.54
CA VAL A 131 -3.57 -16.01 -22.67
C VAL A 131 -4.58 -17.13 -22.82
N ARG A 132 -4.49 -17.90 -23.91
CA ARG A 132 -5.47 -18.96 -24.27
C ARG A 132 -6.93 -18.46 -24.17
N SER A 133 -7.19 -17.28 -24.74
CA SER A 133 -8.50 -16.60 -24.72
C SER A 133 -9.01 -16.20 -23.32
N THR A 134 -8.18 -16.26 -22.28
CA THR A 134 -8.52 -15.86 -20.92
C THR A 134 -7.90 -14.51 -20.59
N ASN A 135 -8.70 -13.56 -20.10
CA ASN A 135 -8.19 -12.31 -19.54
C ASN A 135 -7.48 -12.62 -18.22
N ILE A 136 -6.21 -12.28 -18.10
CA ILE A 136 -5.46 -12.56 -16.89
C ILE A 136 -5.65 -11.43 -15.89
N THR A 137 -6.55 -11.66 -14.93
CA THR A 137 -6.76 -10.82 -13.76
C THR A 137 -6.89 -11.68 -12.51
N ALA A 138 -6.34 -11.22 -11.39
CA ALA A 138 -6.38 -11.94 -10.12
C ALA A 138 -6.47 -10.97 -8.94
N GLY A 139 -7.26 -11.32 -7.93
CA GLY A 139 -7.55 -10.46 -6.78
C GLY A 139 -8.76 -9.55 -7.00
N THR A 140 -8.93 -8.57 -6.10
CA THR A 140 -10.08 -7.66 -6.13
C THR A 140 -9.71 -6.39 -6.87
N VAL A 141 -10.54 -5.89 -7.79
CA VAL A 141 -10.28 -4.59 -8.41
C VAL A 141 -10.41 -3.49 -7.34
N PRO A 142 -9.42 -2.59 -7.17
CA PRO A 142 -9.54 -1.50 -6.22
C PRO A 142 -10.69 -0.56 -6.61
N SER A 143 -11.74 -0.50 -5.79
CA SER A 143 -12.90 0.39 -5.96
C SER A 143 -13.02 1.35 -4.79
N GLY A 144 -13.09 2.66 -5.05
CA GLY A 144 -13.29 3.67 -4.01
C GLY A 144 -12.08 3.92 -3.09
N VAL A 145 -10.90 3.42 -3.46
CA VAL A 145 -9.68 3.54 -2.64
C VAL A 145 -8.85 4.74 -3.11
N ARG A 146 -8.48 5.62 -2.18
CA ARG A 146 -7.65 6.81 -2.46
C ARG A 146 -6.18 6.47 -2.63
N GLU A 147 -5.66 5.58 -1.78
CA GLU A 147 -4.26 5.21 -1.75
C GLU A 147 -4.05 3.86 -2.42
N ARG A 148 -3.55 3.90 -3.66
CA ARG A 148 -3.13 2.71 -4.38
C ARG A 148 -1.79 2.96 -5.04
N THR A 149 -0.94 1.95 -5.02
CA THR A 149 0.34 1.98 -5.72
C THR A 149 0.35 0.85 -6.73
N SER A 150 0.73 1.16 -7.97
CA SER A 150 0.84 0.19 -9.05
C SER A 150 2.26 0.19 -9.63
N ILE A 151 2.73 -0.99 -10.04
CA ILE A 151 3.98 -1.15 -10.78
C ILE A 151 3.69 -1.98 -12.03
N ASP A 152 4.33 -1.59 -13.11
CA ASP A 152 4.21 -2.22 -14.42
C ASP A 152 5.54 -2.89 -14.77
N ARG A 153 5.48 -4.16 -15.17
CA ARG A 153 6.65 -4.93 -15.63
C ARG A 153 6.40 -5.40 -17.06
N TYR A 154 7.32 -5.08 -17.97
CA TYR A 154 7.29 -5.61 -19.33
C TYR A 154 7.72 -7.07 -19.33
N VAL A 155 6.91 -7.93 -19.96
CA VAL A 155 7.06 -9.38 -19.92
C VAL A 155 6.68 -10.01 -21.26
N LEU A 156 7.23 -11.18 -21.53
CA LEU A 156 6.83 -12.04 -22.65
C LEU A 156 5.96 -13.20 -22.14
N THR A 157 4.95 -13.60 -22.89
CA THR A 157 4.22 -14.87 -22.68
C THR A 157 4.92 -16.02 -23.41
N GLU A 158 4.54 -17.28 -23.15
CA GLU A 158 5.11 -18.44 -23.88
C GLU A 158 4.89 -18.33 -25.41
N ASP A 159 3.76 -17.75 -25.82
CA ASP A 159 3.42 -17.40 -27.22
C ASP A 159 4.22 -16.21 -27.82
N ALA A 160 5.29 -15.74 -27.16
CA ALA A 160 6.10 -14.59 -27.56
C ALA A 160 5.33 -13.26 -27.73
N ARG A 161 4.24 -13.06 -26.96
CA ARG A 161 3.48 -11.81 -26.97
C ARG A 161 4.05 -10.85 -25.94
N ASN A 162 4.27 -9.59 -26.36
CA ASN A 162 4.67 -8.51 -25.46
C ASN A 162 3.46 -8.06 -24.63
N CYS A 163 3.54 -8.25 -23.32
CA CYS A 163 2.51 -7.81 -22.38
C CYS A 163 3.15 -7.03 -21.21
N THR A 164 2.30 -6.35 -20.45
CA THR A 164 2.67 -5.60 -19.25
C THR A 164 1.95 -6.22 -18.07
N LEU A 165 2.70 -6.80 -17.13
CA LEU A 165 2.17 -7.26 -15.86
C LEU A 165 2.04 -6.05 -14.92
N ARG A 166 0.80 -5.63 -14.66
CA ARG A 166 0.50 -4.60 -13.66
C ARG A 166 0.15 -5.25 -12.35
N VAL A 167 0.89 -4.90 -11.30
CA VAL A 167 0.55 -5.27 -9.93
C VAL A 167 0.15 -4.02 -9.17
N THR A 168 -0.96 -4.09 -8.45
CA THR A 168 -1.49 -2.99 -7.65
C THR A 168 -1.67 -3.45 -6.22
N LEU A 169 -1.14 -2.66 -5.28
CA LEU A 169 -1.36 -2.83 -3.85
C LEU A 169 -2.11 -1.62 -3.28
N TRP A 170 -3.00 -1.89 -2.33
CA TRP A 170 -3.68 -0.86 -1.54
C TRP A 170 -4.09 -1.42 -0.18
N ARG A 171 -4.33 -0.54 0.77
CA ARG A 171 -4.85 -0.90 2.08
C ARG A 171 -6.40 -0.87 2.06
N ALA A 172 -7.02 -1.89 2.65
CA ALA A 172 -8.47 -1.97 2.81
C ALA A 172 -8.99 -0.90 3.77
#